data_AF-A0AAV9XYN1-F1
#
_entry.id   AF-A0AAV9XYN1-F1
#
_cell.length_a   1.000
_cell.length_b   1.000
_cell.length_c   1.000
_cell.angle_alpha   90.00
_cell.angle_beta   90.00
_cell.angle_gamma   90.00
#
_symmetry.space_group_name_H-M   'P 1'
#
loop_
_entity.id
_entity.type
_entity.pdbx_description
1 polymer ?
#
loop_
_entity_poly.entity_id
_entity_poly.type
_entity_poly.pdbx_seq_one_letter_code
_entity_poly.pdbx_strand_id
1 'polypeptide(L)' 'MESVETYLKEMKSTVILITHRLNTVTKCDRIIMLSDDYNNNGSKVVEEGTHEEVSLINY' A
#
# COMPACT_ATOMS: atom_id res chain seq x y z
N MET A 1 7.19 -10.37 14.41
CA MET A 1 6.78 -9.22 13.56
C MET A 1 7.73 -8.03 13.69
N GLU A 2 8.72 -8.05 14.61
CA GLU A 2 9.72 -6.98 14.82
C GLU A 2 10.84 -6.88 13.76
N SER A 3 11.11 -7.92 12.96
CA SER A 3 12.30 -7.94 12.10
C SER A 3 12.20 -7.08 10.84
N VAL A 4 11.00 -6.95 10.25
CA VAL A 4 10.81 -6.19 9.00
C VAL A 4 10.79 -4.68 9.28
N GLU A 5 10.04 -4.24 10.31
CA GLU A 5 9.94 -2.81 10.65
C GLU A 5 11.28 -2.22 11.11
N THR A 6 12.10 -3.00 11.81
CA THR A 6 13.44 -2.58 12.23
C THR A 6 14.37 -2.44 11.02
N TYR A 7 14.32 -3.41 10.10
CA TYR A 7 15.11 -3.38 8.87
C TYR A 7 14.74 -2.19 7.96
N LEU A 8 13.46 -1.81 7.92
CA LEU A 8 12.97 -0.64 7.18
C LEU A 8 13.58 0.67 7.67
N LYS A 9 13.89 0.80 8.97
CA LYS A 9 14.44 2.03 9.54
C LYS A 9 15.95 2.18 9.37
N GLU A 10 16.68 1.07 9.29
CA GLU A 10 18.16 1.09 9.32
C GLU A 10 18.81 1.14 7.93
N MET A 11 18.09 0.80 6.87
CA MET A 11 18.62 0.83 5.50
C MET A 11 18.05 1.98 4.66
N LYS A 12 18.91 2.61 3.85
CA LYS A 12 18.51 3.49 2.73
C LYS A 12 17.99 2.68 1.54
N SER A 13 16.99 1.82 1.77
CA SER A 13 16.42 0.93 0.77
C SER A 13 14.95 1.29 0.54
N THR A 14 14.50 1.23 -0.71
CA THR A 14 13.07 1.31 -1.02
C THR A 14 12.45 -0.07 -0.79
N VAL A 15 11.37 -0.12 -0.02
CA VAL A 15 10.60 -1.36 0.19
C VAL A 15 9.24 -1.27 -0.43
N ILE A 16 8.89 -2.30 -1.19
CA ILE A 16 7.58 -2.48 -1.81
C ILE A 16 6.85 -3.55 -1.01
N LEU A 17 5.69 -3.19 -0.44
CA LEU A 17 4.87 -4.09 0.34
C LEU A 17 3.56 -4.40 -0.42
N ILE A 18 3.24 -5.68 -0.55
CA ILE A 18 1.95 -6.16 -1.05
C ILE A 18 1.17 -6.71 0.14
N THR A 19 0.10 -6.03 0.54
CA THR A 19 -0.69 -6.41 1.72
C THR A 19 -2.15 -6.05 1.54
N HIS A 20 -3.02 -6.86 2.15
CA HIS A 20 -4.46 -6.58 2.30
C HIS A 20 -4.80 -6.07 3.71
N ARG A 21 -3.80 -5.92 4.60
CA ARG A 21 -4.01 -5.49 5.99
C ARG A 21 -3.94 -3.97 6.07
N LEU A 22 -5.09 -3.35 6.34
CA LEU A 22 -5.22 -1.90 6.41
C LEU A 22 -4.22 -1.26 7.40
N ASN A 23 -4.05 -1.84 8.59
CA ASN A 23 -3.11 -1.36 9.61
C ASN A 23 -1.63 -1.31 9.17
N THR A 24 -1.30 -1.97 8.07
CA THR A 24 0.03 -2.01 7.50
C THR A 24 0.15 -0.98 6.39
N VAL A 25 -0.89 -0.85 5.56
CA VAL A 25 -0.98 0.18 4.51
C VAL A 25 -0.95 1.59 5.09
N THR A 26 -1.60 1.84 6.24
CA THR A 26 -1.61 3.16 6.90
C THR A 26 -0.24 3.63 7.39
N LYS A 27 0.79 2.77 7.36
CA LYS A 27 2.16 3.10 7.76
C LYS A 27 3.08 3.37 6.54
N CYS A 28 2.57 3.24 5.32
CA CYS A 28 3.36 3.40 4.09
C CYS A 28 3.44 4.88 3.68
N ASP A 29 4.59 5.27 3.13
CA ASP A 29 4.80 6.63 2.59
C ASP A 29 3.99 6.89 1.32
N ARG A 30 3.73 5.83 0.52
CA ARG A 30 2.92 5.86 -0.70
C ARG A 30 2.11 4.58 -0.82
N ILE A 31 0.88 4.70 -1.28
CA ILE A 31 -0.10 3.64 -1.44
C ILE A 31 -0.49 3.58 -2.92
N ILE A 32 -0.57 2.36 -3.46
CA ILE A 32 -1.12 2.07 -4.79
C ILE A 32 -2.20 1.01 -4.58
N MET A 33 -3.46 1.37 -4.81
CA MET A 33 -4.58 0.44 -4.67
C MET A 33 -4.91 -0.19 -6.01
N LEU A 34 -4.96 -1.52 -6.02
CA LEU A 34 -5.34 -2.31 -7.17
C LEU A 34 -6.75 -2.87 -6.95
N SER A 35 -7.58 -2.81 -7.98
CA SER A 35 -8.89 -3.46 -8.01
C SER A 35 -9.10 -4.12 -9.37
N ASP A 36 -9.97 -5.13 -9.43
CA ASP A 36 -10.23 -5.84 -10.68
C ASP A 36 -10.85 -4.94 -11.75
N ASP A 37 -10.39 -5.13 -12.99
CA ASP A 37 -11.10 -4.63 -14.15
C ASP A 37 -12.34 -5.50 -14.37
N TYR A 38 -13.53 -4.88 -14.41
CA TYR A 38 -14.81 -5.54 -14.68
C TYR A 38 -14.83 -6.38 -15.98
N ASN A 39 -13.84 -6.18 -16.86
CA ASN A 39 -13.67 -6.88 -18.12
C ASN A 39 -12.70 -8.08 -18.06
N ASN A 40 -12.32 -8.55 -16.86
CA ASN A 40 -11.47 -9.74 -16.67
C ASN A 40 -10.05 -9.62 -17.27
N ASN A 41 -9.54 -8.39 -17.45
CA ASN A 41 -8.20 -8.12 -18.01
C ASN A 41 -7.11 -7.99 -16.93
N GLY A 42 -7.40 -8.44 -15.70
CA GLY A 42 -6.55 -8.23 -14.52
C GLY A 42 -6.87 -6.95 -13.77
N SER A 43 -6.06 -6.64 -12.76
CA SER A 43 -6.30 -5.51 -11.87
C SER A 43 -5.76 -4.19 -12.43
N LYS A 44 -6.45 -3.09 -12.15
CA LYS A 44 -6.06 -1.72 -12.50
C LYS A 44 -5.73 -0.93 -11.24
N VAL A 45 -4.85 0.06 -11.37
CA VAL A 45 -4.64 1.07 -10.34
C VAL A 45 -5.92 1.90 -10.26
N VAL A 46 -6.60 1.83 -9.13
CA VAL A 46 -7.82 2.61 -8.87
C VAL A 46 -7.51 3.86 -8.07
N GLU A 47 -6.47 3.83 -7.24
CA GLU A 47 -6.02 4.96 -6.44
C GLU A 47 -4.51 4.92 -6.21
N GLU A 48 -3.93 6.11 -6.03
CA GLU A 48 -2.52 6.29 -5.72
C GLU A 48 -2.32 7.58 -4.93
N GLY A 49 -1.56 7.53 -3.85
CA GLY A 49 -1.25 8.71 -3.04
C GLY A 49 -0.64 8.38 -1.68
N THR A 50 -0.50 9.38 -0.82
CA THR A 50 -0.21 9.20 0.62
C THR A 50 -1.42 8.61 1.34
N HIS A 51 -1.23 8.23 2.60
CA HIS A 51 -2.35 7.77 3.43
C HIS A 51 -3.48 8.82 3.52
N GLU A 52 -3.14 10.09 3.69
CA GLU A 52 -4.13 11.18 3.76
C GLU A 52 -4.86 11.40 2.43
N GLU A 53 -4.17 11.25 1.31
CA GLU A 53 -4.74 11.42 -0.04
C GLU A 53 -5.71 10.28 -0.38
N VAL A 54 -5.41 9.06 0.07
CA VAL A 54 -6.21 7.84 -0.19
C VAL A 54 -7.33 7.64 0.86
N SER A 55 -7.21 8.22 2.05
CA SER A 55 -8.17 8.03 3.17
C SER A 55 -9.56 8.68 2.95
N LEU A 56 -9.84 9.24 1.78
CA LEU A 56 -11.15 9.82 1.43
C LEU A 56 -12.21 8.78 1.05
N ILE A 57 -11.84 7.51 0.90
CA ILE A 57 -12.78 6.42 0.67
C ILE A 57 -12.99 5.66 1.98
N ASN A 58 -14.22 5.72 2.51
CA ASN A 58 -14.66 4.86 3.61
C ASN A 58 -14.53 3.40 3.15
N TYR A 59 -13.61 2.66 3.78
CA TYR A 59 -13.40 1.22 3.60
C TYR A 59 -14.65 0.39 3.95
#